data_AF-A0A971AJD5-F1
#
_entry.id   AF-A0A971AJD5-F1
#
_cell.length_a   1.000
_cell.length_b   1.000
_cell.length_c   1.000
_cell.angle_alpha   90.00
_cell.angle_beta   90.00
_cell.angle_gamma   90.00
#
_symmetry.space_group_name_H-M   'P 1'
#
loop_
_entity.id
_entity.type
_entity.pdbx_description
1 polymer ?
#
loop_
_entity_poly.entity_id
_entity_poly.type
_entity_poly.pdbx_seq_one_letter_code
_entity_poly.pdbx_strand_id
1 'polypeptide(L)' 'MFLFHFFEPLPIFDISVRLKVGGRVAGVKALCGGIVLDYSIGGRNELSFALPKLELFETIVVEFD' A
#
# COMPACT_ATOMS: atom_id res chain seq x y z
N MET A 1 -16.13 32.78 -16.00
CA MET A 1 -16.27 32.25 -14.63
C MET A 1 -15.99 30.75 -14.70
N PHE A 2 -14.76 30.33 -14.41
CA PHE A 2 -14.38 28.92 -14.46
C PHE A 2 -14.66 28.29 -13.10
N LEU A 3 -15.67 27.44 -13.01
CA LEU A 3 -15.86 26.53 -11.89
C LEU A 3 -14.75 25.49 -11.95
N PHE A 4 -13.67 25.70 -11.20
CA PHE A 4 -12.78 24.60 -10.84
C PHE A 4 -13.57 23.69 -9.90
N HIS A 5 -14.17 22.63 -10.45
CA HIS A 5 -14.62 21.51 -9.63
C HIS A 5 -13.36 20.90 -9.01
N PHE A 6 -13.11 21.17 -7.73
CA PHE A 6 -12.15 20.40 -6.96
C PHE A 6 -12.68 18.98 -6.87
N PHE A 7 -12.12 18.08 -7.67
CA PHE A 7 -12.39 16.66 -7.54
C PHE A 7 -11.51 16.16 -6.39
N GLU A 8 -12.06 16.11 -5.18
CA GLU A 8 -11.41 15.37 -4.09
C GLU A 8 -11.52 13.87 -4.43
N PRO A 9 -10.40 13.15 -4.59
CA PRO A 9 -10.44 11.74 -4.89
C PRO A 9 -11.18 10.98 -3.79
N LEU A 10 -12.13 10.15 -4.19
CA LEU A 10 -12.91 9.35 -3.26
C LEU A 10 -11.98 8.35 -2.55
N PRO A 11 -12.05 8.25 -1.21
CA PRO A 11 -11.22 7.30 -0.47
C PRO A 11 -11.59 5.86 -0.86
N ILE A 12 -10.57 5.05 -1.09
CA ILE A 12 -10.69 3.62 -1.37
C ILE A 12 -10.22 2.87 -0.12
N PHE A 13 -10.95 1.83 0.27
CA PHE A 13 -10.68 1.05 1.48
C PHE A 13 -10.35 -0.40 1.14
N ASP A 14 -9.68 -1.08 2.08
CA ASP A 14 -9.37 -2.52 2.04
C ASP A 14 -8.71 -2.99 0.73
N ILE A 15 -7.71 -2.23 0.29
CA ILE A 15 -7.03 -2.45 -0.99
C ILE A 15 -6.07 -3.61 -0.85
N SER A 16 -6.35 -4.69 -1.57
CA SER A 16 -5.45 -5.84 -1.67
C SER A 16 -4.32 -5.55 -2.64
N VAL A 17 -3.09 -5.54 -2.13
CA VAL A 17 -1.87 -5.31 -2.91
C VAL A 17 -1.06 -6.59 -3.01
N ARG A 18 -0.57 -6.88 -4.22
CA ARG A 18 0.29 -8.03 -4.51
C ARG A 18 1.50 -7.59 -5.32
N LEU A 19 2.69 -7.98 -4.88
CA LEU A 19 3.96 -7.61 -5.49
C LEU A 19 4.87 -8.82 -5.63
N LYS A 20 5.65 -8.88 -6.71
CA LYS A 20 6.77 -9.84 -6.82
C LYS A 20 7.99 -9.24 -6.16
N VAL A 21 8.63 -9.99 -5.27
CA VAL A 21 9.81 -9.56 -4.53
C VAL A 21 11.00 -10.49 -4.76
N GLY A 22 12.19 -9.91 -4.82
CA GLY A 22 13.43 -10.64 -5.13
C GLY A 22 14.15 -11.22 -3.91
N GLY A 23 13.75 -10.85 -2.69
CA GLY A 23 14.44 -11.19 -1.45
C GLY A 23 13.48 -11.55 -0.30
N ARG A 24 14.06 -11.93 0.83
CA ARG A 24 13.31 -12.22 2.05
C ARG A 24 12.82 -10.90 2.65
N VAL A 25 11.50 -10.78 2.81
CA VAL A 25 10.87 -9.58 3.37
C VAL A 25 10.89 -9.65 4.89
N ALA A 26 11.47 -8.62 5.50
CA ALA A 26 11.56 -8.41 6.94
C ALA A 26 10.38 -7.60 7.50
N GLY A 27 9.74 -6.76 6.67
CA GLY A 27 8.63 -5.92 7.09
C GLY A 27 7.97 -5.15 5.95
N VAL A 28 6.73 -4.69 6.19
CA VAL A 28 5.97 -3.82 5.29
C VAL A 28 5.31 -2.71 6.09
N LYS A 29 5.44 -1.46 5.63
CA LYS A 29 4.91 -0.27 6.34
C LYS A 29 4.26 0.70 5.36
N ALA A 30 3.18 1.35 5.77
CA ALA A 30 2.60 2.51 5.11
C ALA A 30 3.13 3.79 5.77
N LEU A 31 3.74 4.68 4.98
CA LEU A 31 4.42 5.87 5.51
C LEU A 31 3.45 6.97 5.93
N CYS A 32 2.42 7.26 5.13
CA CYS A 32 1.51 8.36 5.44
C CYS A 32 0.63 8.04 6.66
N GLY A 33 0.36 6.76 6.92
CA GLY A 33 -0.28 6.31 8.16
C GLY A 33 0.67 6.01 9.32
N GLY A 34 1.97 5.83 9.07
CA GLY A 34 2.91 5.27 10.06
C GLY A 34 2.51 3.87 10.53
N ILE A 35 1.80 3.12 9.70
CA ILE A 35 1.17 1.83 10.06
C ILE A 35 2.09 0.70 9.60
N VAL A 36 2.39 -0.24 10.49
CA VAL A 36 2.97 -1.54 10.12
C VAL A 36 1.85 -2.39 9.54
N LEU A 37 2.06 -2.92 8.34
CA LEU A 37 1.06 -3.73 7.65
C LEU A 37 1.36 -5.21 7.84
N ASP A 38 0.32 -5.95 8.20
CA ASP A 38 0.37 -7.40 8.13
C ASP A 38 0.56 -7.84 6.68
N TYR A 39 1.48 -8.77 6.48
CA TYR A 39 1.80 -9.28 5.16
C TYR A 39 1.97 -10.79 5.16
N SER A 40 1.82 -11.38 3.98
CA SER A 40 2.08 -12.79 3.74
C SER A 40 2.96 -12.95 2.51
N ILE A 41 3.79 -13.98 2.53
CA ILE A 41 4.60 -14.40 1.38
C ILE A 41 3.98 -15.67 0.81
N GLY A 42 3.39 -15.54 -0.37
CA GLY A 42 2.91 -16.67 -1.16
C GLY A 42 4.01 -17.33 -1.99
N GLY A 43 3.65 -18.40 -2.70
CA GLY A 43 4.57 -19.11 -3.58
C GLY A 43 5.19 -18.21 -4.66
N ARG A 44 6.45 -18.49 -5.03
CA ARG A 44 7.25 -17.70 -5.99
C ARG A 44 7.47 -16.25 -5.54
N ASN A 45 7.77 -16.05 -4.25
CA ASN A 45 8.09 -14.75 -3.65
C ASN A 45 7.05 -13.66 -3.98
N GLU A 46 5.78 -13.98 -3.76
CA GLU A 46 4.70 -13.01 -3.91
C GLU A 46 4.35 -12.41 -2.55
N LEU A 47 4.67 -11.14 -2.36
CA LEU A 47 4.26 -10.38 -1.20
C LEU A 47 2.80 -9.94 -1.37
N SER A 48 1.98 -10.22 -0.36
CA SER A 48 0.58 -9.80 -0.30
C SER A 48 0.29 -9.09 1.01
N PHE A 49 -0.41 -7.95 0.95
CA PHE A 49 -0.88 -7.20 2.11
C PHE A 49 -2.15 -6.41 1.78
N ALA A 50 -2.85 -5.93 2.81
CA ALA A 50 -4.02 -5.06 2.66
C ALA A 50 -3.68 -3.65 3.13
N LEU A 51 -3.94 -2.65 2.28
CA LEU A 51 -3.89 -1.24 2.66
C LEU A 51 -5.31 -0.81 3.10
N PRO A 52 -5.51 -0.39 4.37
CA PRO A 52 -6.84 -0.12 4.90
C PRO A 52 -7.53 1.07 4.24
N LYS A 53 -6.77 2.08 3.79
CA LYS A 53 -7.31 3.30 3.21
C LYS A 53 -6.30 3.97 2.27
N LEU A 54 -6.77 4.47 1.15
CA LEU A 54 -6.04 5.33 0.21
C LEU A 54 -6.92 6.53 -0.14
N GLU A 55 -6.42 7.74 0.09
CA GLU A 55 -7.10 8.99 -0.28
C GLU A 55 -6.52 9.57 -1.57
N LEU A 56 -5.29 10.09 -1.50
CA LEU A 56 -4.60 10.70 -2.63
C LEU A 56 -3.46 9.80 -3.13
N PHE A 57 -2.53 9.50 -2.23
CA PHE A 57 -1.40 8.64 -2.45
C PHE A 57 -1.00 7.98 -1.14
N GLU A 58 -0.27 6.88 -1.22
CA GLU A 58 0.37 6.24 -0.08
C GLU A 58 1.74 5.72 -0.55
N THR A 59 2.73 5.75 0.34
CA THR A 59 4.04 5.17 0.07
C THR A 59 4.23 3.93 0.92
N ILE A 60 4.42 2.80 0.25
CA ILE A 60 4.70 1.52 0.92
C ILE A 60 6.20 1.31 0.97
N VAL A 61 6.71 1.07 2.18
CA VAL A 61 8.10 0.66 2.41
C VAL A 61 8.13 -0.84 2.64
N VAL A 62 8.94 -1.53 1.86
CA VAL A 62 9.22 -2.97 2.02
C VAL A 62 10.66 -3.12 2.46
N GLU A 63 10.86 -3.71 3.64
CA GLU A 63 12.16 -3.95 4.23
C GLU A 63 12.61 -5.37 3.88
N PHE A 64 13.88 -5.51 3.47
CA PHE A 64 14.50 -6.79 3.12
C PHE A 64 15.64 -7.11 4.10
N ASP A 65 15.84 -8.39 4.38
CA ASP A 65 17.00 -8.90 5.13
C ASP A 65 18.32 -8.78 4.33
#